data_AF-A0A8X6YP46-F1
#
_entry.id   AF-A0A8X6YP46-F1
#
_cell.length_a   1.000
_cell.length_b   1.000
_cell.length_c   1.000
_cell.angle_alpha   90.00
_cell.angle_beta   90.00
_cell.angle_gamma   90.00
#
_symmetry.space_group_name_H-M   'P 1'
#
loop_
_entity.id
_entity.type
_entity.pdbx_description
1 polymer ?
#
loop_
_entity_poly.entity_id
_entity_poly.type
_entity_poly.pdbx_seq_one_letter_code
_entity_poly.pdbx_strand_id
1 'polypeptide(L)'
;MIFIAPWSDKYGRKIPLMLAFVGILVSDMCYIMCTLIEDSKLYYLVLSKIPSEIFGGFICILALVYSHASEVSTPRTRTIKYTTIEIAFGTGMSLGSLAGGLVYRYYGYFYIYLIGLILHIACVPWIAVVVEETTGLDVSVPWSYKIRGFFVCENLLKGWKASVRAREKNKRLLLLLFFCSMCIVVLTYESFGSIGYVYAHHLYNWDPTTYNTVSTIFSVSQMVVITIATALLIKFFKVTDYALGIMGISSMMAKNAVLAFAHYGVPIYYIGYACGHLSGLVPLAIRSGISKIADKDELGIVFSFLATCESVFPMVGTIIITKVFNATIDVYPSITYLMTVGYFLLPLGTFIWAYVTQKRAVFFPAPTSTQ
;
A
#
# COMPACT_ATOMS: atom_id res chain seq x y z
N MET A 1 -0.44 8.60 -11.57
CA MET A 1 0.28 7.31 -11.79
C MET A 1 0.51 6.95 -13.24
N ILE A 2 -0.55 6.72 -14.01
CA ILE A 2 -0.48 6.23 -15.40
C ILE A 2 0.47 7.04 -16.30
N PHE A 3 0.57 8.34 -16.05
CA PHE A 3 1.45 9.26 -16.79
C PHE A 3 2.85 9.39 -16.15
N ILE A 4 2.91 9.46 -14.83
CA ILE A 4 4.11 9.86 -14.09
C ILE A 4 5.16 8.75 -14.05
N ALA A 5 4.76 7.50 -13.78
CA ALA A 5 5.73 6.43 -13.59
C ALA A 5 6.46 6.02 -14.88
N PRO A 6 5.81 5.86 -16.05
CA PRO A 6 6.52 5.62 -17.32
C PRO A 6 7.40 6.80 -17.74
N TRP A 7 6.95 8.03 -17.46
CA TRP A 7 7.77 9.22 -17.65
C TRP A 7 9.01 9.16 -16.76
N SER A 8 8.85 8.73 -15.51
CA SER A 8 9.94 8.57 -14.54
C SER A 8 10.96 7.52 -14.97
N ASP A 9 10.51 6.41 -15.55
CA ASP A 9 11.39 5.34 -16.04
C ASP A 9 12.27 5.84 -17.21
N LYS A 10 11.77 6.78 -18.01
CA LYS A 10 12.47 7.31 -19.17
C LYS A 10 13.37 8.52 -18.86
N TYR A 11 12.92 9.41 -17.99
CA TYR A 11 13.54 10.73 -17.79
C TYR A 11 14.08 10.96 -16.38
N GLY A 12 14.01 9.96 -15.51
CA GLY A 12 14.48 10.00 -14.13
C GLY A 12 13.34 10.08 -13.12
N ARG A 13 13.59 9.53 -11.93
CA ARG A 13 12.62 9.37 -10.84
C ARG A 13 12.59 10.56 -9.90
N LYS A 14 13.67 11.34 -9.82
CA LYS A 14 13.82 12.42 -8.85
C LYS A 14 12.85 13.57 -9.07
N ILE A 15 12.71 14.02 -10.32
CA ILE A 15 11.80 15.11 -10.70
C ILE A 15 10.33 14.76 -10.39
N PRO A 16 9.81 13.59 -10.82
CA PRO A 16 8.48 13.12 -10.46
C PRO A 16 8.23 13.08 -8.95
N LEU A 17 9.23 12.61 -8.19
CA LEU A 17 9.12 12.54 -6.74
C LEU A 17 9.05 13.94 -6.12
N MET A 18 9.88 14.89 -6.57
CA MET A 18 9.80 16.29 -6.11
C MET A 18 8.48 16.95 -6.48
N LEU A 19 7.96 16.72 -7.70
CA LEU A 19 6.67 17.26 -8.14
C LEU A 19 5.51 16.73 -7.29
N ALA A 20 5.53 15.45 -6.88
CA ALA A 20 4.53 14.89 -5.98
C ALA A 20 4.51 15.65 -4.64
N PHE A 21 5.69 15.96 -4.06
CA PHE A 21 5.77 16.76 -2.84
C PHE A 21 5.31 18.20 -3.05
N VAL A 22 5.60 18.83 -4.20
CA VAL A 22 5.07 20.17 -4.51
C VAL A 22 3.53 20.16 -4.50
N GLY A 23 2.90 19.14 -5.08
CA GLY A 23 1.44 18.98 -5.01
C GLY A 23 0.92 18.87 -3.58
N ILE A 24 1.61 18.11 -2.73
CA ILE A 24 1.28 17.98 -1.30
C ILE A 24 1.42 19.32 -0.57
N LEU A 25 2.48 20.10 -0.84
CA LEU A 25 2.70 21.41 -0.23
C LEU A 25 1.56 22.38 -0.55
N VAL A 26 1.11 22.40 -1.82
CA VAL A 26 -0.04 23.22 -2.22
C VAL A 26 -1.31 22.77 -1.49
N SER A 27 -1.54 21.46 -1.38
CA SER A 27 -2.66 20.91 -0.62
C SER A 27 -2.61 21.27 0.87
N ASP A 28 -1.45 21.20 1.52
CA ASP A 28 -1.27 21.59 2.92
C ASP A 28 -1.58 23.07 3.14
N MET A 29 -1.12 23.94 2.23
CA MET A 29 -1.48 25.37 2.26
C MET A 29 -2.99 25.57 2.14
N CYS A 30 -3.68 24.83 1.26
CA CYS A 30 -5.13 24.90 1.14
C CYS A 30 -5.84 24.41 2.42
N TYR A 31 -5.35 23.35 3.07
CA TYR A 31 -5.89 22.89 4.36
C TYR A 31 -5.71 23.93 5.46
N ILE A 32 -4.55 24.56 5.55
CA ILE A 32 -4.30 25.65 6.50
C ILE A 32 -5.30 26.80 6.27
N MET A 33 -5.50 27.22 5.01
CA MET A 33 -6.49 28.25 4.68
C MET A 33 -7.91 27.85 5.11
N CYS A 34 -8.28 26.58 4.95
CA CYS A 34 -9.57 26.08 5.42
C CYS A 34 -9.71 26.17 6.95
N THR A 35 -8.62 26.05 7.71
CA THR A 35 -8.66 26.20 9.17
C THR A 35 -8.70 27.65 9.66
N LEU A 36 -8.30 28.61 8.83
CA LEU A 36 -8.32 30.04 9.16
C LEU A 36 -9.68 30.69 8.85
N ILE A 37 -10.50 30.05 8.02
CA ILE A 37 -11.85 30.52 7.66
C ILE A 37 -12.86 29.77 8.54
N GLU A 38 -13.43 30.46 9.53
CA GLU A 38 -14.35 29.85 10.52
C GLU A 38 -15.58 29.18 9.88
N ASP A 39 -16.12 29.77 8.80
CA ASP A 39 -17.27 29.24 8.03
C ASP A 39 -16.87 28.40 6.81
N SER A 40 -15.67 27.80 6.81
CA SER A 40 -15.21 26.98 5.69
C SER A 40 -16.11 25.76 5.50
N LYS A 41 -16.79 25.69 4.36
CA LYS A 41 -17.65 24.56 3.99
C LYS A 41 -16.81 23.31 3.75
N LEU A 42 -17.34 22.14 4.13
CA LEU A 42 -16.67 20.84 4.03
C LEU A 42 -16.11 20.53 2.63
N TYR A 43 -16.76 21.02 1.56
CA TYR A 43 -16.28 20.78 0.20
C TYR A 43 -14.92 21.45 -0.09
N TYR A 44 -14.54 22.52 0.62
CA TYR A 44 -13.22 23.13 0.45
C TYR A 44 -12.08 22.23 0.92
N LEU A 45 -12.32 21.37 1.92
CA LEU A 45 -11.36 20.33 2.30
C LEU A 45 -11.18 19.30 1.19
N VAL A 46 -12.27 18.93 0.51
CA VAL A 46 -12.20 18.01 -0.64
C VAL A 46 -11.43 18.65 -1.80
N LEU A 47 -11.70 19.93 -2.10
CA LEU A 47 -10.99 20.67 -3.13
C LEU A 47 -9.50 20.86 -2.80
N SER A 48 -9.16 21.04 -1.51
CA SER A 48 -7.78 21.15 -1.02
C SER A 48 -6.94 19.91 -1.33
N LYS A 49 -7.55 18.73 -1.54
CA LYS A 49 -6.84 17.50 -1.91
C LYS A 49 -6.43 17.46 -3.38
N ILE A 50 -7.15 18.15 -4.27
CA ILE A 50 -6.97 18.08 -5.74
C ILE A 50 -5.52 18.36 -6.17
N PRO A 51 -4.82 19.39 -5.66
CA PRO A 51 -3.43 19.64 -6.04
C PRO A 51 -2.53 18.42 -5.86
N SER A 52 -2.51 17.81 -4.68
CA SER A 52 -1.71 16.60 -4.42
C SER A 52 -2.02 15.45 -5.39
N GLU A 53 -3.30 15.25 -5.72
CA GLU A 53 -3.75 14.16 -6.61
C GLU A 53 -3.37 14.39 -8.08
N ILE A 54 -3.38 15.65 -8.56
CA ILE A 54 -2.92 16.01 -9.91
C ILE A 54 -1.44 15.64 -10.09
N PHE A 55 -0.62 15.87 -9.07
CA PHE A 55 0.79 15.50 -9.06
C PHE A 55 1.05 14.02 -8.69
N GLY A 56 -0.01 13.20 -8.66
CA GLY A 56 0.06 11.75 -8.51
C GLY A 56 -0.26 11.22 -7.11
N GLY A 57 -0.42 12.10 -6.13
CA GLY A 57 -0.83 11.77 -4.78
C GLY A 57 0.17 10.90 -4.02
N PHE A 58 -0.31 10.28 -2.95
CA PHE A 58 0.48 9.39 -2.11
C PHE A 58 0.93 8.11 -2.83
N ILE A 59 0.06 7.56 -3.68
CA ILE A 59 0.30 6.32 -4.44
C ILE A 59 1.46 6.53 -5.42
N CYS A 60 1.47 7.67 -6.13
CA CYS A 60 2.66 8.50 -6.40
C CYS A 60 4.02 8.02 -5.92
N ILE A 61 4.27 8.50 -4.71
CA ILE A 61 5.50 8.41 -3.96
C ILE A 61 5.81 6.94 -3.69
N LEU A 62 4.82 6.14 -3.30
CA LEU A 62 5.04 4.71 -3.04
C LEU A 62 5.61 4.00 -4.27
N ALA A 63 5.00 4.13 -5.45
CA ALA A 63 5.51 3.40 -6.62
C ALA A 63 6.92 3.86 -7.02
N LEU A 64 7.22 5.16 -6.91
CA LEU A 64 8.56 5.68 -7.20
C LEU A 64 9.61 5.17 -6.20
N VAL A 65 9.28 5.17 -4.90
CA VAL A 65 10.15 4.66 -3.83
C VAL A 65 10.37 3.15 -3.98
N TYR A 66 9.31 2.37 -4.26
CA TYR A 66 9.43 0.94 -4.49
C TYR A 66 10.23 0.60 -5.75
N SER A 67 10.03 1.36 -6.84
CA SER A 67 10.77 1.17 -8.09
C SER A 67 12.25 1.52 -7.93
N HIS A 68 12.56 2.65 -7.30
CA HIS A 68 13.92 3.03 -6.94
C HIS A 68 14.59 1.97 -6.07
N ALA A 69 13.92 1.51 -5.02
CA ALA A 69 14.44 0.49 -4.12
C ALA A 69 14.76 -0.84 -4.83
N SER A 70 13.98 -1.24 -5.83
CA SER A 70 14.30 -2.42 -6.66
C SER A 70 15.49 -2.25 -7.59
N GLU A 71 15.74 -1.03 -8.08
CA GLU A 71 16.87 -0.72 -8.96
C GLU A 71 18.17 -0.70 -8.19
N VAL A 72 18.17 -0.07 -7.01
CA VAL A 72 19.35 -0.01 -6.12
C VAL A 72 19.52 -1.27 -5.26
N SER A 73 18.84 -2.37 -5.57
CA SER A 73 18.97 -3.64 -4.84
C SER A 73 19.10 -4.85 -5.75
N THR A 74 19.72 -5.90 -5.20
CA THR A 74 19.78 -7.21 -5.85
C THR A 74 18.51 -8.00 -5.53
N PRO A 75 18.13 -9.02 -6.34
CA PRO A 75 16.99 -9.89 -6.02
C PRO A 75 17.06 -10.53 -4.62
N ARG A 76 18.27 -10.69 -4.06
CA ARG A 76 18.49 -11.23 -2.70
C ARG A 76 18.27 -10.20 -1.60
N THR A 77 18.65 -8.94 -1.82
CA THR A 77 18.55 -7.86 -0.81
C THR A 77 17.28 -7.03 -0.93
N ARG A 78 16.54 -7.16 -2.03
CA ARG A 78 15.32 -6.40 -2.31
C ARG A 78 14.23 -6.58 -1.26
N THR A 79 14.02 -7.82 -0.78
CA THR A 79 13.07 -8.10 0.29
C THR A 79 13.38 -7.27 1.54
N ILE A 80 14.66 -7.11 1.89
CA ILE A 80 15.08 -6.29 3.04
C ILE A 80 14.77 -4.81 2.79
N LYS A 81 15.08 -4.27 1.60
CA LYS A 81 14.76 -2.86 1.27
C LYS A 81 13.25 -2.60 1.33
N TYR A 82 12.44 -3.47 0.74
CA TYR A 82 10.98 -3.34 0.80
C TYR A 82 10.45 -3.45 2.23
N THR A 83 11.05 -4.32 3.05
CA THR A 83 10.72 -4.44 4.46
C THR A 83 11.02 -3.14 5.20
N THR A 84 12.21 -2.55 4.98
CA THR A 84 12.59 -1.27 5.60
C THR A 84 11.64 -0.14 5.19
N ILE A 85 11.24 -0.08 3.92
CA ILE A 85 10.26 0.90 3.43
C ILE A 85 8.90 0.71 4.12
N GLU A 86 8.42 -0.52 4.21
CA GLU A 86 7.12 -0.81 4.83
C GLU A 86 7.11 -0.50 6.34
N ILE A 87 8.20 -0.83 7.05
CA ILE A 87 8.37 -0.48 8.47
C ILE A 87 8.41 1.04 8.64
N ALA A 88 9.18 1.75 7.81
CA ALA A 88 9.27 3.21 7.87
C ALA A 88 7.90 3.85 7.60
N PHE A 89 7.17 3.36 6.59
CA PHE A 89 5.82 3.80 6.27
C PHE A 89 4.86 3.56 7.43
N GLY A 90 4.78 2.34 7.94
CA GLY A 90 3.86 1.99 9.01
C GLY A 90 4.18 2.69 10.35
N THR A 91 5.46 2.90 10.64
CA THR A 91 5.91 3.69 11.79
C THR A 91 5.51 5.16 11.62
N GLY A 92 5.70 5.74 10.43
CA GLY A 92 5.28 7.10 10.11
C GLY A 92 3.78 7.31 10.28
N MET A 93 2.96 6.37 9.80
CA MET A 93 1.49 6.38 9.97
C MET A 93 1.10 6.36 11.46
N SER A 94 1.72 5.47 12.24
CA SER A 94 1.39 5.29 13.66
C SER A 94 1.81 6.50 14.50
N LEU A 95 3.04 6.99 14.30
CA LEU A 95 3.54 8.17 14.99
C LEU A 95 2.79 9.44 14.56
N GLY A 96 2.48 9.57 13.27
CA GLY A 96 1.71 10.70 12.74
C GLY A 96 0.29 10.76 13.32
N SER A 97 -0.38 9.60 13.44
CA SER A 97 -1.71 9.53 14.07
C SER A 97 -1.66 9.90 15.55
N LEU A 98 -0.68 9.37 16.30
CA LEU A 98 -0.51 9.68 17.73
C LEU A 98 -0.18 11.16 17.94
N ALA A 99 0.81 11.68 17.23
CA ALA A 99 1.22 13.08 17.32
C ALA A 99 0.10 14.02 16.87
N GLY A 100 -0.59 13.68 15.77
CA GLY A 100 -1.73 14.44 15.26
C GLY A 100 -2.87 14.54 16.26
N GLY A 101 -3.22 13.44 16.95
CA GLY A 101 -4.24 13.43 18.00
C GLY A 101 -3.87 14.29 19.20
N LEU A 102 -2.59 14.26 19.62
CA LEU A 102 -2.10 15.12 20.71
C LEU A 102 -2.08 16.59 20.32
N VAL A 103 -1.54 16.93 19.14
CA VAL A 103 -1.50 18.32 18.63
C VAL A 103 -2.91 18.86 18.48
N TYR A 104 -3.85 18.07 17.95
CA TYR A 104 -5.26 18.44 17.86
C TYR A 104 -5.83 18.82 19.22
N ARG A 105 -5.61 18.00 20.24
CA ARG A 105 -6.17 18.19 21.57
C ARG A 105 -5.70 19.49 22.24
N TYR A 106 -4.44 19.87 22.04
CA TYR A 106 -3.85 21.03 22.73
C TYR A 106 -3.84 22.31 21.89
N TYR A 107 -3.74 22.20 20.57
CA TYR A 107 -3.48 23.32 19.67
C TYR A 107 -4.48 23.43 18.51
N GLY A 108 -5.30 22.40 18.25
CA GLY A 108 -6.29 22.40 17.17
C GLY A 108 -5.73 22.07 15.78
N TYR A 109 -6.60 22.10 14.77
CA TYR A 109 -6.28 21.62 13.41
C TYR A 109 -5.20 22.43 12.68
N PHE A 110 -5.15 23.75 12.89
CA PHE A 110 -4.17 24.62 12.22
C PHE A 110 -2.74 24.11 12.40
N TYR A 111 -2.35 23.76 13.63
CA TYR A 111 -1.01 23.31 13.95
C TYR A 111 -0.69 21.92 13.41
N ILE A 112 -1.70 21.06 13.21
CA ILE A 112 -1.51 19.75 12.58
C ILE A 112 -1.05 19.95 11.13
N TYR A 113 -1.77 20.78 10.36
CA TYR A 113 -1.42 21.05 8.97
C TYR A 113 -0.14 21.88 8.84
N LEU A 114 0.13 22.80 9.77
CA LEU A 114 1.38 23.56 9.80
C LEU A 114 2.60 22.66 10.03
N ILE A 115 2.54 21.74 10.98
CA ILE A 115 3.61 20.77 11.23
C ILE A 115 3.81 19.87 10.01
N GLY A 116 2.71 19.39 9.41
CA GLY A 116 2.75 18.63 8.16
C GLY A 116 3.46 19.38 7.02
N LEU A 117 3.08 20.64 6.80
CA LEU A 117 3.70 21.52 5.80
C LEU A 117 5.22 21.63 6.02
N ILE A 118 5.66 21.89 7.27
CA ILE A 118 7.09 22.02 7.60
C ILE A 118 7.85 20.71 7.31
N LEU A 119 7.28 19.56 7.67
CA LEU A 119 7.89 18.26 7.40
C LEU A 119 7.99 17.98 5.90
N HIS A 120 6.94 18.26 5.13
CA HIS A 120 6.95 18.09 3.68
C HIS A 120 7.92 19.06 2.99
N ILE A 121 8.07 20.30 3.49
CA ILE A 121 9.10 21.24 3.00
C ILE A 121 10.49 20.67 3.22
N ALA A 122 10.76 20.06 4.38
CA ALA A 122 12.05 19.45 4.69
C ALA A 122 12.37 18.23 3.80
N CYS A 123 11.36 17.51 3.31
CA CYS A 123 11.57 16.38 2.39
C CYS A 123 12.11 16.80 1.02
N VAL A 124 11.72 17.96 0.48
CA VAL A 124 12.15 18.41 -0.86
C VAL A 124 13.67 18.56 -1.00
N PRO A 125 14.39 19.31 -0.13
CA PRO A 125 15.84 19.42 -0.21
C PRO A 125 16.53 18.09 0.12
N TRP A 126 15.95 17.27 1.01
CA TRP A 126 16.48 15.94 1.29
C TRP A 126 16.43 15.06 0.03
N ILE A 127 15.33 15.05 -0.71
CA ILE A 127 15.23 14.34 -2.00
C ILE A 127 16.25 14.91 -2.99
N ALA A 128 16.38 16.24 -3.06
CA ALA A 128 17.29 16.91 -3.98
C ALA A 128 18.77 16.56 -3.74
N VAL A 129 19.19 16.32 -2.50
CA VAL A 129 20.60 16.06 -2.16
C VAL A 129 20.90 14.56 -2.00
N VAL A 130 20.02 13.82 -1.32
CA VAL A 130 20.31 12.46 -0.83
C VAL A 130 19.83 11.38 -1.80
N VAL A 131 18.72 11.61 -2.52
CA VAL A 131 18.20 10.61 -3.45
C VAL A 131 18.99 10.67 -4.75
N GLU A 132 19.78 9.62 -4.98
CA GLU A 132 20.50 9.38 -6.23
C GLU A 132 19.53 9.11 -7.37
N GLU A 133 19.82 9.72 -8.53
CA GLU A 133 19.08 9.45 -9.76
C GLU A 133 19.53 8.12 -10.35
N THR A 134 18.59 7.21 -10.56
CA THR A 134 18.86 5.83 -10.99
C THR A 134 18.65 5.61 -12.49
N THR A 135 17.88 6.49 -13.14
CA THR A 135 17.49 6.38 -14.55
C THR A 135 17.44 7.75 -15.21
N GLY A 136 17.53 7.81 -16.53
CA GLY A 136 17.30 9.05 -17.30
C GLY A 136 18.44 10.07 -17.35
N LEU A 137 19.58 9.83 -16.68
CA LEU A 137 20.78 10.68 -16.73
C LEU A 137 21.33 10.88 -18.16
N ASP A 138 21.21 9.87 -19.01
CA ASP A 138 21.75 9.91 -20.39
C ASP A 138 20.76 10.50 -21.41
N VAL A 139 19.55 10.89 -21.00
CA VAL A 139 18.49 11.33 -21.92
C VAL A 139 18.49 12.86 -22.05
N SER A 140 19.39 13.36 -22.91
CA SER A 140 19.54 14.77 -23.28
C SER A 140 18.49 15.24 -24.30
N VAL A 141 17.20 15.11 -23.97
CA VAL A 141 16.10 15.64 -24.80
C VAL A 141 15.56 16.96 -24.24
N PRO A 142 15.09 17.89 -25.12
CA PRO A 142 14.46 19.14 -24.70
C PRO A 142 13.27 18.94 -23.77
N TRP A 143 13.06 19.85 -22.83
CA TRP A 143 11.97 19.76 -21.85
C TRP A 143 10.57 19.74 -22.49
N SER A 144 10.40 20.43 -23.62
CA SER A 144 9.16 20.42 -24.41
C SER A 144 8.80 19.01 -24.91
N TYR A 145 9.80 18.21 -25.28
CA TYR A 145 9.60 16.81 -25.67
C TYR A 145 9.28 15.93 -24.46
N LYS A 146 9.94 16.17 -23.32
CA LYS A 146 9.63 15.47 -22.06
C LYS A 146 8.18 15.72 -21.65
N ILE A 147 7.68 16.96 -21.71
CA ILE A 147 6.29 17.30 -21.38
C ILE A 147 5.29 16.68 -22.36
N ARG A 148 5.57 16.72 -23.68
CA ARG A 148 4.70 16.08 -24.69
C ARG A 148 4.56 14.57 -24.47
N GLY A 149 5.62 13.92 -23.98
CA GLY A 149 5.61 12.49 -23.63
C GLY A 149 4.86 12.14 -22.34
N PHE A 150 4.40 13.13 -21.56
CA PHE A 150 3.71 12.90 -20.29
C PHE A 150 2.26 12.40 -20.49
N PHE A 151 1.50 13.01 -21.41
CA PHE A 151 0.09 12.70 -21.63
C PHE A 151 -0.15 11.55 -22.63
N VAL A 152 0.51 10.40 -22.40
CA VAL A 152 0.39 9.25 -23.28
C VAL A 152 -0.34 8.10 -22.56
N CYS A 153 -1.66 8.01 -22.78
CA CYS A 153 -2.50 6.90 -22.27
C CYS A 153 -2.06 5.51 -22.78
N GLU A 154 -1.24 5.46 -23.84
CA GLU A 154 -0.62 4.24 -24.33
C GLU A 154 0.17 3.50 -23.23
N ASN A 155 0.59 4.20 -22.18
CA ASN A 155 1.32 3.61 -21.08
C ASN A 155 0.48 2.68 -20.18
N LEU A 156 -0.83 2.93 -20.04
CA LEU A 156 -1.72 1.96 -19.38
C LEU A 156 -1.77 0.67 -20.20
N LEU A 157 -1.87 0.81 -21.52
CA LEU A 157 -1.85 -0.32 -22.45
C LEU A 157 -0.49 -1.04 -22.43
N LYS A 158 0.64 -0.31 -22.32
CA LYS A 158 1.97 -0.89 -22.13
C LYS A 158 2.09 -1.63 -20.81
N GLY A 159 1.58 -1.07 -19.72
CA GLY A 159 1.50 -1.72 -18.40
C GLY A 159 0.71 -3.02 -18.44
N TRP A 160 -0.48 -2.98 -19.05
CA TRP A 160 -1.27 -4.17 -19.30
C TRP A 160 -0.51 -5.19 -20.16
N LYS A 161 0.02 -4.78 -21.33
CA LYS A 161 0.77 -5.63 -22.26
C LYS A 161 2.00 -6.27 -21.60
N ALA A 162 2.76 -5.53 -20.81
CA ALA A 162 3.91 -6.03 -20.05
C ALA A 162 3.50 -7.07 -18.99
N SER A 163 2.34 -6.85 -18.37
CA SER A 163 1.77 -7.76 -17.36
C SER A 163 1.20 -9.05 -17.96
N VAL A 164 0.60 -8.98 -19.17
CA VAL A 164 0.06 -10.15 -19.89
C VAL A 164 1.04 -10.78 -20.88
N ARG A 165 2.26 -10.24 -21.01
CA ARG A 165 3.31 -10.77 -21.88
C ARG A 165 3.56 -12.24 -21.54
N ALA A 166 3.79 -13.06 -22.57
CA ALA A 166 4.20 -14.44 -22.37
C ALA A 166 5.54 -14.48 -21.61
N ARG A 167 5.58 -15.21 -20.50
CA ARG A 167 6.78 -15.43 -19.68
C ARG A 167 6.97 -16.92 -19.50
N GLU A 168 8.22 -17.36 -19.41
CA GLU A 168 8.53 -18.77 -19.16
C GLU A 168 7.89 -19.29 -17.86
N LYS A 169 7.52 -20.58 -17.86
CA LYS A 169 7.12 -21.35 -16.67
C LYS A 169 6.08 -20.66 -15.79
N ASN A 170 4.84 -20.53 -16.28
CA ASN A 170 3.66 -20.02 -15.53
C ASN A 170 3.83 -18.66 -14.82
N LYS A 171 4.95 -17.94 -15.03
CA LYS A 171 5.27 -16.67 -14.38
C LYS A 171 4.27 -15.56 -14.71
N ARG A 172 3.70 -15.57 -15.93
CA ARG A 172 2.63 -14.66 -16.32
C ARG A 172 1.40 -14.83 -15.43
N LEU A 173 0.95 -16.07 -15.24
CA LEU A 173 -0.19 -16.36 -14.38
C LEU A 173 0.09 -15.94 -12.94
N LEU A 174 1.29 -16.23 -12.43
CA LEU A 174 1.71 -15.81 -11.09
C LEU A 174 1.71 -14.28 -10.90
N LEU A 175 2.19 -13.54 -11.90
CA LEU A 175 2.17 -12.07 -11.88
C LEU A 175 0.73 -11.54 -11.79
N LEU A 176 -0.19 -12.06 -12.62
CA LEU A 176 -1.60 -11.65 -12.61
C LEU A 176 -2.29 -12.02 -11.30
N LEU A 177 -2.00 -13.20 -10.75
CA LEU A 177 -2.54 -13.61 -9.45
C LEU A 177 -2.02 -12.71 -8.32
N PHE A 178 -0.77 -12.25 -8.37
CA PHE A 178 -0.26 -11.27 -7.42
C PHE A 178 -0.94 -9.91 -7.51
N PHE A 179 -1.29 -9.45 -8.71
CA PHE A 179 -2.10 -8.24 -8.87
C PHE A 179 -3.49 -8.38 -8.25
N CYS A 180 -4.20 -9.47 -8.57
CA CYS A 180 -5.50 -9.75 -7.97
C CYS A 180 -5.42 -9.85 -6.45
N SER A 181 -4.38 -10.52 -5.94
CA SER A 181 -4.10 -10.65 -4.51
C SER A 181 -3.93 -9.29 -3.84
N MET A 182 -3.17 -8.38 -4.46
CA MET A 182 -2.94 -7.05 -3.93
C MET A 182 -4.21 -6.21 -3.91
N CYS A 183 -4.99 -6.26 -5.00
CA CYS A 183 -6.29 -5.58 -5.06
C CYS A 183 -7.23 -6.04 -3.94
N ILE A 184 -7.29 -7.35 -3.65
CA ILE A 184 -8.09 -7.88 -2.55
C ILE A 184 -7.58 -7.35 -1.20
N VAL A 185 -6.27 -7.39 -0.97
CA VAL A 185 -5.68 -6.91 0.29
C VAL A 185 -6.01 -5.42 0.52
N VAL A 186 -5.77 -4.56 -0.47
CA VAL A 186 -6.05 -3.12 -0.35
C VAL A 186 -7.55 -2.85 -0.22
N LEU A 187 -8.39 -3.55 -0.99
CA LEU A 187 -9.85 -3.48 -0.89
C LEU A 187 -10.32 -3.76 0.54
N THR A 188 -9.81 -4.82 1.18
CA THR A 188 -10.20 -5.14 2.56
C THR A 188 -9.73 -4.08 3.55
N TYR A 189 -8.53 -3.53 3.36
CA TYR A 189 -7.99 -2.48 4.23
C TYR A 189 -8.85 -1.21 4.16
N GLU A 190 -9.14 -0.71 2.96
CA GLU A 190 -9.97 0.48 2.74
C GLU A 190 -11.42 0.27 3.22
N SER A 191 -11.99 -0.90 2.92
CA SER A 191 -13.37 -1.21 3.29
C SER A 191 -13.54 -1.21 4.81
N PHE A 192 -12.64 -1.87 5.55
CA PHE A 192 -12.70 -1.89 7.01
C PHE A 192 -12.32 -0.55 7.66
N GLY A 193 -11.49 0.27 7.01
CA GLY A 193 -11.28 1.65 7.41
C GLY A 193 -12.58 2.47 7.38
N SER A 194 -13.44 2.21 6.39
CA SER A 194 -14.72 2.93 6.24
C SER A 194 -15.83 2.46 7.19
N ILE A 195 -15.92 1.15 7.48
CA ILE A 195 -16.99 0.58 8.31
C ILE A 195 -16.58 0.31 9.77
N GLY A 196 -15.28 0.31 10.09
CA GLY A 196 -14.77 -0.17 11.38
C GLY A 196 -15.31 0.58 12.60
N TYR A 197 -15.42 1.91 12.52
CA TYR A 197 -16.02 2.70 13.60
C TYR A 197 -17.51 2.36 13.77
N VAL A 198 -18.26 2.35 12.67
CA VAL A 198 -19.70 2.06 12.69
C VAL A 198 -19.96 0.66 13.26
N TYR A 199 -19.11 -0.31 12.92
CA TYR A 199 -19.16 -1.66 13.46
C TYR A 199 -18.92 -1.69 14.99
N ALA A 200 -17.86 -1.06 15.47
CA ALA A 200 -17.54 -1.02 16.89
C ALA A 200 -18.58 -0.24 17.71
N HIS A 201 -19.10 0.85 17.14
CA HIS A 201 -20.18 1.63 17.72
C HIS A 201 -21.46 0.81 17.83
N HIS A 202 -21.86 0.10 16.77
CA HIS A 202 -23.06 -0.72 16.79
C HIS A 202 -22.97 -1.90 17.79
N LEU A 203 -21.81 -2.56 17.89
CA LEU A 203 -21.66 -3.72 18.79
C LEU A 203 -21.45 -3.35 20.26
N TYR A 204 -20.69 -2.28 20.53
CA TYR A 204 -20.20 -1.99 21.88
C TYR A 204 -20.54 -0.59 22.37
N ASN A 205 -21.26 0.19 21.57
CA ASN A 205 -21.57 1.60 21.84
C ASN A 205 -20.31 2.44 22.13
N TRP A 206 -19.21 2.14 21.43
CA TRP A 206 -17.97 2.90 21.57
C TRP A 206 -18.14 4.30 21.00
N ASP A 207 -17.67 5.29 21.76
CA ASP A 207 -17.52 6.65 21.27
C ASP A 207 -16.28 6.78 20.35
N PRO A 208 -16.18 7.85 19.54
CA PRO A 208 -15.05 8.06 18.64
C PRO A 208 -13.68 8.07 19.35
N THR A 209 -13.61 8.56 20.59
CA THR A 209 -12.36 8.60 21.37
C THR A 209 -11.90 7.20 21.71
N THR A 210 -12.80 6.38 22.25
CA THR A 210 -12.51 4.98 22.59
C THR A 210 -12.06 4.18 21.36
N TYR A 211 -12.80 4.28 20.25
CA TYR A 211 -12.42 3.59 19.00
C TYR A 211 -11.05 4.03 18.49
N ASN A 212 -10.76 5.33 18.49
CA ASN A 212 -9.48 5.87 18.03
C ASN A 212 -8.33 5.45 18.94
N THR A 213 -8.51 5.48 20.27
CA THR A 213 -7.49 5.03 21.23
C THR A 213 -7.17 3.55 21.03
N VAL A 214 -8.19 2.69 20.97
CA VAL A 214 -8.01 1.25 20.73
C VAL A 214 -7.33 0.99 19.39
N SER A 215 -7.80 1.64 18.31
CA SER A 215 -7.23 1.48 16.97
C SER A 215 -5.76 1.92 16.90
N THR A 216 -5.40 2.99 17.61
CA THR A 216 -4.01 3.48 17.69
C THR A 216 -3.12 2.49 18.42
N ILE A 217 -3.57 1.95 19.57
CA ILE A 217 -2.82 0.92 20.32
C ILE A 217 -2.55 -0.30 19.44
N PHE A 218 -3.58 -0.81 18.76
CA PHE A 218 -3.41 -1.97 17.88
C PHE A 218 -2.50 -1.67 16.68
N SER A 219 -2.60 -0.48 16.10
CA SER A 219 -1.72 -0.07 14.98
C SER A 219 -0.26 0.02 15.40
N VAL A 220 0.03 0.67 16.53
CA VAL A 220 1.40 0.75 17.09
C VAL A 220 1.93 -0.63 17.43
N SER A 221 1.14 -1.46 18.12
CA SER A 221 1.54 -2.83 18.47
C SER A 221 1.82 -3.68 17.22
N GLN A 222 1.02 -3.53 16.17
CA GLN A 222 1.24 -4.20 14.89
C GLN A 222 2.59 -3.82 14.29
N MET A 223 2.95 -2.53 14.33
CA MET A 223 4.22 -2.05 13.78
C MET A 223 5.43 -2.60 14.54
N VAL A 224 5.33 -2.70 15.87
CA VAL A 224 6.38 -3.32 16.69
C VAL A 224 6.51 -4.80 16.34
N VAL A 225 5.39 -5.54 16.29
CA VAL A 225 5.39 -6.97 15.99
C VAL A 225 5.93 -7.25 14.60
N ILE A 226 5.50 -6.51 13.57
CA ILE A 226 5.97 -6.74 12.20
C ILE A 226 7.46 -6.39 12.02
N THR A 227 7.95 -5.35 12.69
CA THR A 227 9.38 -5.00 12.67
C THR A 227 10.23 -6.13 13.25
N ILE A 228 9.83 -6.65 14.41
CA ILE A 228 10.53 -7.77 15.05
C ILE A 228 10.39 -9.04 14.21
N ALA A 229 9.17 -9.36 13.76
CA ALA A 229 8.88 -10.57 13.00
C ALA A 229 9.65 -10.59 11.68
N THR A 230 9.67 -9.49 10.92
CA THR A 230 10.43 -9.41 9.67
C THR A 230 11.93 -9.53 9.90
N ALA A 231 12.49 -8.87 10.92
CA ALA A 231 13.89 -9.02 11.28
C ALA A 231 14.25 -10.47 11.63
N LEU A 232 13.43 -11.16 12.42
CA LEU A 232 13.63 -12.57 12.77
C LEU A 232 13.47 -13.48 11.55
N LEU A 233 12.35 -13.40 10.84
CA LEU A 233 12.00 -14.31 9.75
C LEU A 233 12.94 -14.18 8.55
N ILE A 234 13.35 -12.96 8.18
CA ILE A 234 14.20 -12.72 7.01
C ILE A 234 15.68 -12.90 7.37
N LYS A 235 16.16 -12.32 8.49
CA LYS A 235 17.59 -12.31 8.81
C LYS A 235 18.05 -13.60 9.50
N PHE A 236 17.27 -14.11 10.44
CA PHE A 236 17.64 -15.31 11.22
C PHE A 236 17.15 -16.59 10.53
N PHE A 237 15.86 -16.67 10.21
CA PHE A 237 15.26 -17.90 9.68
C PHE A 237 15.35 -18.04 8.15
N LYS A 238 15.76 -16.98 7.43
CA LYS A 238 15.91 -16.96 5.96
C LYS A 238 14.67 -17.48 5.22
N VAL A 239 13.48 -17.14 5.73
CA VAL A 239 12.20 -17.56 5.17
C VAL A 239 12.01 -16.97 3.77
N THR A 240 11.46 -17.77 2.84
CA THR A 240 11.19 -17.32 1.47
C THR A 240 10.04 -16.31 1.42
N ASP A 241 10.00 -15.43 0.42
CA ASP A 241 8.92 -14.44 0.29
C ASP A 241 7.54 -15.09 0.22
N TYR A 242 7.43 -16.24 -0.44
CA TYR A 242 6.15 -16.95 -0.52
C TYR A 242 5.67 -17.45 0.84
N ALA A 243 6.58 -17.93 1.70
CA ALA A 243 6.22 -18.34 3.05
C ALA A 243 5.86 -17.13 3.94
N LEU A 244 6.53 -15.98 3.77
CA LEU A 244 6.10 -14.72 4.40
C LEU A 244 4.68 -14.34 4.00
N GLY A 245 4.35 -14.47 2.71
CA GLY A 245 3.01 -14.23 2.19
C GLY A 245 1.95 -15.16 2.79
N ILE A 246 2.23 -16.46 2.90
CA ILE A 246 1.33 -17.43 3.55
C ILE A 246 1.07 -17.03 5.00
N MET A 247 2.12 -16.76 5.79
CA MET A 247 1.97 -16.36 7.20
C MET A 247 1.15 -15.08 7.35
N GLY A 248 1.40 -14.07 6.51
CA GLY A 248 0.64 -12.83 6.54
C GLY A 248 -0.84 -13.01 6.20
N ILE A 249 -1.15 -13.82 5.18
CA ILE A 249 -2.55 -14.06 4.78
C ILE A 249 -3.26 -14.91 5.81
N SER A 250 -2.62 -15.94 6.35
CA SER A 250 -3.18 -16.72 7.45
C SER A 250 -3.49 -15.84 8.67
N SER A 251 -2.63 -14.88 8.99
CA SER A 251 -2.87 -13.88 10.03
C SER A 251 -4.06 -12.96 9.70
N MET A 252 -4.18 -12.48 8.46
CA MET A 252 -5.37 -11.71 8.01
C MET A 252 -6.65 -12.52 8.09
N MET A 253 -6.63 -13.78 7.64
CA MET A 253 -7.77 -14.67 7.70
C MET A 253 -8.18 -14.94 9.15
N ALA A 254 -7.21 -15.23 10.03
CA ALA A 254 -7.46 -15.43 11.45
C ALA A 254 -8.09 -14.18 12.09
N LYS A 255 -7.55 -12.99 11.82
CA LYS A 255 -8.16 -11.72 12.30
C LYS A 255 -9.63 -11.61 11.91
N ASN A 256 -9.94 -11.80 10.63
CA ASN A 256 -11.30 -11.61 10.12
C ASN A 256 -12.24 -12.73 10.58
N ALA A 257 -11.76 -13.97 10.67
CA ALA A 257 -12.53 -15.09 11.22
C ALA A 257 -12.87 -14.87 12.70
N VAL A 258 -11.93 -14.37 13.51
CA VAL A 258 -12.18 -14.06 14.93
C VAL A 258 -13.11 -12.84 15.05
N LEU A 259 -12.91 -11.79 14.26
CA LEU A 259 -13.79 -10.62 14.24
C LEU A 259 -15.21 -10.95 13.78
N ALA A 260 -15.40 -12.03 13.01
CA ALA A 260 -16.72 -12.52 12.65
C ALA A 260 -17.55 -12.93 13.88
N PHE A 261 -16.92 -13.15 15.03
CA PHE A 261 -17.56 -13.53 16.30
C PHE A 261 -17.47 -12.42 17.36
N ALA A 262 -17.13 -11.19 16.96
CA ALA A 262 -16.90 -10.09 17.92
C ALA A 262 -18.18 -9.71 18.70
N HIS A 263 -19.37 -10.02 18.19
CA HIS A 263 -20.64 -9.77 18.90
C HIS A 263 -20.75 -10.48 20.25
N TYR A 264 -19.96 -11.54 20.51
CA TYR A 264 -19.92 -12.20 21.81
C TYR A 264 -19.12 -11.43 22.88
N GLY A 265 -18.37 -10.39 22.51
CA GLY A 265 -17.74 -9.49 23.47
C GLY A 265 -16.47 -8.80 22.98
N VAL A 266 -16.15 -7.69 23.64
CA VAL A 266 -14.95 -6.87 23.38
C VAL A 266 -13.62 -7.66 23.42
N PRO A 267 -13.41 -8.66 24.30
CA PRO A 267 -12.17 -9.45 24.27
C PRO A 267 -11.91 -10.16 22.94
N ILE A 268 -12.96 -10.60 22.24
CA ILE A 268 -12.84 -11.26 20.93
C ILE A 268 -12.40 -10.25 19.87
N TYR A 269 -12.88 -9.01 19.95
CA TYR A 269 -12.39 -7.92 19.10
C TYR A 269 -10.87 -7.73 19.27
N TYR A 270 -10.40 -7.69 20.53
CA TYR A 270 -8.97 -7.54 20.82
C TYR A 270 -8.13 -8.73 20.34
N ILE A 271 -8.61 -9.96 20.54
CA ILE A 271 -7.94 -11.17 20.04
C ILE A 271 -7.89 -11.15 18.51
N GLY A 272 -8.97 -10.73 17.84
CA GLY A 272 -9.01 -10.64 16.38
C GLY A 272 -7.96 -9.68 15.84
N TYR A 273 -7.85 -8.48 16.41
CA TYR A 273 -6.80 -7.54 16.01
C TYR A 273 -5.38 -8.07 16.31
N ALA A 274 -5.18 -8.76 17.43
CA ALA A 274 -3.90 -9.40 17.75
C ALA A 274 -3.53 -10.52 16.76
N CYS A 275 -4.50 -11.35 16.35
CA CYS A 275 -4.29 -12.38 15.32
C CYS A 275 -3.82 -11.80 13.97
N GLY A 276 -4.14 -10.53 13.70
CA GLY A 276 -3.80 -9.81 12.47
C GLY A 276 -2.44 -9.12 12.47
N HIS A 277 -1.62 -9.25 13.51
CA HIS A 277 -0.37 -8.48 13.61
C HIS A 277 0.64 -8.77 12.49
N LEU A 278 0.58 -9.93 11.85
CA LEU A 278 1.47 -10.30 10.74
C LEU A 278 0.91 -9.92 9.36
N SER A 279 -0.26 -9.27 9.27
CA SER A 279 -0.90 -8.97 7.99
C SER A 279 -0.06 -8.08 7.06
N GLY A 280 0.80 -7.21 7.60
CA GLY A 280 1.67 -6.36 6.78
C GLY A 280 2.77 -7.12 6.03
N LEU A 281 2.96 -8.42 6.29
CA LEU A 281 3.85 -9.27 5.50
C LEU A 281 3.32 -9.50 4.08
N VAL A 282 2.01 -9.37 3.85
CA VAL A 282 1.38 -9.69 2.56
C VAL A 282 1.76 -8.70 1.46
N PRO A 283 1.57 -7.37 1.62
CA PRO A 283 2.03 -6.40 0.62
C PRO A 283 3.51 -6.53 0.30
N LEU A 284 4.34 -6.75 1.32
CA LEU A 284 5.78 -6.97 1.19
C LEU A 284 6.09 -8.18 0.30
N ALA A 285 5.48 -9.32 0.60
CA ALA A 285 5.69 -10.57 -0.13
C ALA A 285 5.21 -10.46 -1.60
N ILE A 286 4.08 -9.78 -1.84
CA ILE A 286 3.56 -9.53 -3.18
C ILE A 286 4.53 -8.67 -3.99
N ARG A 287 4.95 -7.50 -3.47
CA ARG A 287 5.86 -6.59 -4.17
C ARG A 287 7.22 -7.25 -4.44
N SER A 288 7.76 -7.97 -3.46
CA SER A 288 8.97 -8.77 -3.64
C SER A 288 8.81 -9.81 -4.74
N GLY A 289 7.70 -10.56 -4.74
CA GLY A 289 7.38 -11.57 -5.76
C GLY A 289 7.28 -10.97 -7.17
N ILE A 290 6.51 -9.89 -7.34
CA ILE A 290 6.35 -9.17 -8.61
C ILE A 290 7.71 -8.73 -9.15
N SER A 291 8.53 -8.11 -8.30
CA SER A 291 9.84 -7.60 -8.70
C SER A 291 10.81 -8.70 -9.18
N LYS A 292 10.63 -9.95 -8.72
CA LYS A 292 11.46 -11.11 -9.11
C LYS A 292 10.97 -11.76 -10.41
N ILE A 293 9.74 -11.44 -10.82
CA ILE A 293 9.11 -11.94 -12.05
C ILE A 293 9.28 -10.94 -13.20
N ALA A 294 9.15 -9.64 -12.90
CA ALA A 294 9.31 -8.55 -13.86
C ALA A 294 10.79 -8.39 -14.29
N ASP A 295 11.01 -8.12 -15.58
CA ASP A 295 12.33 -7.78 -16.08
C ASP A 295 12.74 -6.39 -15.56
N LYS A 296 14.04 -6.12 -15.46
CA LYS A 296 14.55 -4.83 -14.92
C LYS A 296 14.01 -3.63 -15.69
N ASP A 297 13.89 -3.76 -17.01
CA ASP A 297 13.53 -2.67 -17.92
C ASP A 297 12.02 -2.36 -17.94
N GLU A 298 11.19 -3.26 -17.42
CA GLU A 298 9.72 -3.10 -17.36
C GLU A 298 9.21 -2.98 -15.92
N LEU A 299 10.11 -3.00 -14.92
CA LEU A 299 9.74 -3.06 -13.52
C LEU A 299 8.92 -1.84 -13.09
N GLY A 300 9.33 -0.62 -13.47
CA GLY A 300 8.60 0.61 -13.15
C GLY A 300 7.22 0.65 -13.81
N ILE A 301 7.11 0.16 -15.03
CA ILE A 301 5.84 0.02 -15.77
C ILE A 301 4.90 -0.97 -15.06
N VAL A 302 5.41 -2.11 -14.61
CA VAL A 302 4.64 -3.13 -13.86
C VAL A 302 4.17 -2.60 -12.51
N PHE A 303 5.03 -1.93 -11.74
CA PHE A 303 4.65 -1.32 -10.46
C PHE A 303 3.67 -0.15 -10.62
N SER A 304 3.81 0.64 -11.68
CA SER A 304 2.83 1.68 -12.03
C SER A 304 1.46 1.10 -12.31
N PHE A 305 1.41 -0.02 -13.03
CA PHE A 305 0.16 -0.69 -13.35
C PHE A 305 -0.47 -1.28 -12.08
N LEU A 306 0.32 -1.96 -11.24
CA LEU A 306 -0.11 -2.42 -9.91
C LEU A 306 -0.73 -1.29 -9.10
N ALA A 307 -0.02 -0.17 -8.96
CA ALA A 307 -0.48 1.00 -8.20
C ALA A 307 -1.78 1.60 -8.76
N THR A 308 -1.96 1.55 -10.08
CA THR A 308 -3.22 1.96 -10.74
C THR A 308 -4.36 1.02 -10.35
N CYS A 309 -4.12 -0.30 -10.36
CA CYS A 309 -5.11 -1.28 -9.89
C CYS A 309 -5.43 -1.09 -8.40
N GLU A 310 -4.43 -0.85 -7.55
CA GLU A 310 -4.58 -0.55 -6.12
C GLU A 310 -5.40 0.73 -5.86
N SER A 311 -5.47 1.66 -6.81
CA SER A 311 -6.27 2.88 -6.65
C SER A 311 -7.73 2.66 -7.04
N VAL A 312 -7.98 1.95 -8.15
CA VAL A 312 -9.32 1.85 -8.75
C VAL A 312 -10.16 0.73 -8.13
N PHE A 313 -9.58 -0.46 -7.95
CA PHE A 313 -10.33 -1.63 -7.48
C PHE A 313 -10.87 -1.48 -6.06
N PRO A 314 -10.09 -0.99 -5.08
CA PRO A 314 -10.58 -0.78 -3.71
C PRO A 314 -11.73 0.20 -3.63
N MET A 315 -11.75 1.27 -4.45
CA MET A 315 -12.86 2.22 -4.45
C MET A 315 -14.20 1.56 -4.79
N VAL A 316 -14.22 0.72 -5.83
CA VAL A 316 -15.42 -0.04 -6.21
C VAL A 316 -15.77 -1.07 -5.14
N GLY A 317 -14.77 -1.76 -4.61
CA GLY A 317 -14.92 -2.76 -3.56
C GLY A 317 -15.52 -2.22 -2.27
N THR A 318 -15.04 -1.06 -1.81
CA THR A 318 -15.54 -0.38 -0.61
C THR A 318 -17.01 -0.03 -0.75
N ILE A 319 -17.47 0.47 -1.91
CA ILE A 319 -18.89 0.76 -2.14
C ILE A 319 -19.75 -0.50 -1.98
N ILE A 320 -19.28 -1.63 -2.53
CA ILE A 320 -20.00 -2.90 -2.44
C ILE A 320 -20.03 -3.39 -0.98
N ILE A 321 -18.88 -3.41 -0.29
CA ILE A 321 -18.81 -3.88 1.10
C ILE A 321 -19.61 -2.98 2.03
N THR A 322 -19.57 -1.66 1.89
CA THR A 322 -20.37 -0.73 2.69
C THR A 322 -21.87 -0.95 2.46
N LYS A 323 -22.30 -1.21 1.22
CA LYS A 323 -23.71 -1.54 0.94
C LYS A 323 -24.13 -2.84 1.60
N VAL A 324 -23.32 -3.89 1.49
CA VAL A 324 -23.58 -5.16 2.15
C VAL A 324 -23.63 -4.95 3.67
N PHE A 325 -22.65 -4.26 4.23
CA PHE A 325 -22.58 -3.93 5.65
C PHE A 325 -23.88 -3.28 6.13
N ASN A 326 -24.31 -2.19 5.49
CA ASN A 326 -25.53 -1.47 5.84
C ASN A 326 -26.80 -2.32 5.69
N ALA A 327 -26.85 -3.25 4.73
CA ALA A 327 -27.98 -4.16 4.57
C ALA A 327 -28.02 -5.27 5.63
N THR A 328 -26.88 -5.55 6.27
CA THR A 328 -26.71 -6.69 7.19
C THR A 328 -26.49 -6.27 8.64
N ILE A 329 -26.33 -4.97 8.91
CA ILE A 329 -25.94 -4.45 10.22
C ILE A 329 -26.91 -4.86 11.34
N ASP A 330 -28.22 -4.88 11.05
CA ASP A 330 -29.26 -5.23 12.01
C ASP A 330 -29.45 -6.75 12.18
N VAL A 331 -28.95 -7.56 11.22
CA VAL A 331 -29.13 -9.03 11.22
C VAL A 331 -27.87 -9.73 11.73
N TYR A 332 -26.74 -9.48 11.07
CA TYR A 332 -25.44 -10.02 11.43
C TYR A 332 -24.34 -9.08 10.91
N PRO A 333 -23.97 -8.04 11.68
CA PRO A 333 -23.03 -7.01 11.24
C PRO A 333 -21.64 -7.59 10.91
N SER A 334 -21.32 -8.75 11.48
CA SER A 334 -20.06 -9.45 11.33
C SER A 334 -19.93 -10.25 10.02
N ILE A 335 -20.98 -10.31 9.18
CA ILE A 335 -20.97 -11.07 7.91
C ILE A 335 -19.92 -10.56 6.92
N THR A 336 -19.64 -9.25 6.93
CA THR A 336 -18.63 -8.65 6.04
C THR A 336 -17.23 -9.13 6.37
N TYR A 337 -16.93 -9.37 7.65
CA TYR A 337 -15.68 -9.99 8.09
C TYR A 337 -15.58 -11.46 7.65
N LEU A 338 -16.69 -12.20 7.66
CA LEU A 338 -16.70 -13.57 7.15
C LEU A 338 -16.53 -13.62 5.62
N MET A 339 -17.15 -12.70 4.89
CA MET A 339 -16.98 -12.58 3.43
C MET A 339 -15.53 -12.33 3.02
N THR A 340 -14.80 -11.50 3.78
CA THR A 340 -13.38 -11.24 3.46
C THR A 340 -12.49 -12.46 3.69
N VAL A 341 -12.81 -13.35 4.63
CA VAL A 341 -12.13 -14.65 4.75
C VAL A 341 -12.22 -15.44 3.44
N GLY A 342 -13.39 -15.41 2.78
CA GLY A 342 -13.58 -15.98 1.45
C GLY A 342 -12.70 -15.33 0.39
N TYR A 343 -12.62 -14.00 0.39
CA TYR A 343 -11.74 -13.27 -0.55
C TYR A 343 -10.26 -13.59 -0.36
N PHE A 344 -9.81 -13.86 0.88
CA PHE A 344 -8.42 -14.24 1.16
C PHE A 344 -8.03 -15.64 0.70
N LEU A 345 -8.96 -16.48 0.26
CA LEU A 345 -8.63 -17.79 -0.33
C LEU A 345 -7.82 -17.65 -1.63
N LEU A 346 -8.09 -16.63 -2.45
CA LEU A 346 -7.35 -16.37 -3.68
C LEU A 346 -5.87 -16.02 -3.40
N PRO A 347 -5.54 -15.02 -2.57
CA PRO A 347 -4.15 -14.72 -2.26
C PRO A 347 -3.47 -15.90 -1.54
N LEU A 348 -4.17 -16.61 -0.64
CA LEU A 348 -3.60 -17.79 0.02
C LEU A 348 -3.22 -18.86 -1.00
N GLY A 349 -4.15 -19.21 -1.90
CA GLY A 349 -3.91 -20.17 -2.98
C GLY A 349 -2.77 -19.75 -3.91
N THR A 350 -2.68 -18.45 -4.21
CA THR A 350 -1.60 -17.86 -5.03
C THR A 350 -0.22 -18.12 -4.39
N PHE A 351 -0.07 -17.81 -3.10
CA PHE A 351 1.21 -18.00 -2.41
C PHE A 351 1.56 -19.48 -2.19
N ILE A 352 0.58 -20.33 -1.88
CA ILE A 352 0.79 -21.78 -1.77
C ILE A 352 1.25 -22.34 -3.12
N TRP A 353 0.56 -21.98 -4.21
CA TRP A 353 0.92 -22.42 -5.55
C TRP A 353 2.32 -21.94 -5.96
N ALA A 354 2.66 -20.69 -5.67
CA ALA A 354 3.99 -20.13 -5.91
C ALA A 354 5.08 -20.89 -5.13
N TYR A 355 4.82 -21.19 -3.85
CA TYR A 355 5.74 -21.92 -2.98
C TYR A 355 5.98 -23.35 -3.47
N VAL A 356 4.91 -24.08 -3.83
CA VAL A 356 5.00 -25.45 -4.35
C VAL A 356 5.73 -25.48 -5.70
N THR A 357 5.42 -24.54 -6.60
CA THR A 357 6.05 -24.46 -7.92
C THR A 357 7.54 -24.14 -7.81
N GLN A 358 7.94 -23.25 -6.91
CA GLN A 358 9.35 -22.94 -6.66
C GLN A 358 10.10 -24.16 -6.13
N LYS A 359 9.53 -24.89 -5.14
CA LYS A 359 10.15 -26.11 -4.63
C LYS A 359 10.30 -27.17 -5.73
N ARG A 360 9.26 -27.41 -6.52
CA ARG A 360 9.33 -28.37 -7.64
C ARG A 360 10.43 -28.03 -8.64
N ALA A 361 10.61 -26.74 -8.97
CA ALA A 361 11.67 -26.31 -9.89
C ALA A 361 13.09 -26.53 -9.35
N VAL A 362 13.27 -26.52 -8.02
CA VAL A 362 14.57 -26.80 -7.37
C VAL A 362 14.86 -28.30 -7.31
N PHE A 363 13.85 -29.13 -6.98
CA PHE A 363 14.04 -30.58 -6.85
C PHE A 363 14.00 -31.34 -8.18
N PHE A 364 13.27 -30.82 -9.17
CA PHE A 364 13.18 -31.39 -10.51
C PHE A 364 13.51 -30.31 -11.55
N PRO A 365 14.81 -29.97 -11.71
CA PRO A 365 15.21 -29.08 -12.79
C PRO A 365 14.80 -29.71 -14.12
N ALA A 366 14.09 -28.95 -14.95
CA ALA A 366 13.76 -29.41 -16.30
C ALA A 366 15.07 -29.77 -17.02
N PRO A 367 15.11 -30.88 -17.80
CA PRO A 367 16.30 -31.21 -18.57
C PRO A 367 16.68 -29.99 -19.41
N THR A 368 17.93 -29.55 -19.27
CA THR A 368 18.50 -28.51 -20.11
C THR A 368 18.35 -28.97 -21.55
N SER A 369 17.44 -28.33 -22.29
CA SER A 369 17.37 -28.50 -23.74
C SER A 369 18.62 -27.88 -24.32
N THR A 370 19.66 -28.69 -24.46
CA THR A 370 20.76 -28.44 -25.38
C THR A 370 20.20 -28.52 -26.79
N GLN A 371 19.91 -27.36 -27.40
CA GLN A 371 19.99 -27.16 -28.84
C GLN A 371 20.55 -25.77 -29.10
#